data_AF-A0A2W7Q066-F1
#
_entry.id   AF-A0A2W7Q066-F1
#
_cell.length_a   1.000
_cell.length_b   1.000
_cell.length_c   1.000
_cell.angle_alpha   90.00
_cell.angle_beta   90.00
_cell.angle_gamma   90.00
#
_symmetry.space_group_name_H-M   'P 1'
#
loop_
_entity.id
_entity.type
_entity.pdbx_description
1 polymer ?
#
loop_
_entity_poly.entity_id
_entity_poly.type
_entity_poly.pdbx_seq_one_letter_code
_entity_poly.pdbx_strand_id
1 'polypeptide(L)'
;ILPLDKGAWTAGVALPGGDFAHDGVGALVAGLQRDYPFLGDFWARRLVRAYGTDARAILGTARDAASLGKDFGATLTEAEVIWLMTREYAYNAQDVLWRRSKLGLRLDTAQAAALEEWMATQRVQAARAAD
;
A
#
# COMPACT_ATOMS: atom_id res chain seq x y z
N ILE A 1 22.79 -29.22 -15.91
CA ILE A 1 21.38 -29.57 -15.58
C ILE A 1 21.14 -29.05 -14.16
N LEU A 2 20.19 -28.14 -13.96
CA LEU A 2 19.82 -27.65 -12.63
C LEU A 2 18.91 -28.68 -11.96
N PRO A 3 19.13 -29.06 -10.68
CA PRO A 3 18.27 -30.01 -9.99
C PRO A 3 16.91 -29.36 -9.72
N LEU A 4 15.84 -30.01 -10.17
CA LEU A 4 14.47 -29.47 -10.22
C LEU A 4 13.51 -30.04 -9.16
N ASP A 5 13.98 -30.89 -8.25
CA ASP A 5 13.09 -31.49 -7.24
C ASP A 5 13.06 -30.68 -5.94
N LYS A 6 12.04 -29.83 -5.80
CA LYS A 6 11.70 -29.11 -4.55
C LYS A 6 10.38 -29.57 -3.92
N GLY A 7 9.65 -30.50 -4.55
CA GLY A 7 8.32 -30.92 -4.09
C GLY A 7 7.27 -29.80 -4.10
N ALA A 8 6.06 -30.11 -3.65
CA ALA A 8 5.01 -29.11 -3.46
C ALA A 8 5.26 -28.31 -2.17
N TRP A 9 5.44 -26.99 -2.28
CA TRP A 9 5.87 -26.14 -1.15
C TRP A 9 4.86 -25.05 -0.75
N THR A 10 3.84 -24.78 -1.57
CA THR A 10 2.95 -23.63 -1.39
C THR A 10 1.91 -23.83 -0.28
N ALA A 11 1.57 -25.08 0.04
CA ALA A 11 0.62 -25.38 1.11
C ALA A 11 1.23 -25.03 2.48
N GLY A 12 0.53 -24.21 3.26
CA GLY A 12 0.97 -23.79 4.60
C GLY A 12 1.98 -22.64 4.61
N VAL A 13 2.37 -22.11 3.46
CA VAL A 13 3.20 -20.89 3.37
C VAL A 13 2.30 -19.68 3.22
N ALA A 14 2.47 -18.70 4.11
CA ALA A 14 1.75 -17.43 4.03
C ALA A 14 2.13 -16.67 2.75
N LEU A 15 1.12 -16.12 2.08
CA LEU A 15 1.35 -15.16 1.00
C LEU A 15 1.83 -13.82 1.59
N PRO A 16 2.53 -12.97 0.81
CA PRO A 16 2.93 -11.63 1.25
C PRO A 16 1.75 -10.84 1.84
N GLY A 17 2.00 -10.14 2.95
CA GLY A 17 0.98 -9.46 3.75
C GLY A 17 0.07 -10.38 4.57
N GLY A 18 0.00 -11.67 4.28
CA GLY A 18 -0.90 -12.66 4.88
C GLY A 18 -0.36 -13.42 6.09
N ASP A 19 0.78 -13.02 6.65
CA ASP A 19 1.43 -13.71 7.77
C ASP A 19 0.80 -13.34 9.13
N PHE A 20 -0.46 -13.74 9.31
CA PHE A 20 -1.21 -13.56 10.56
C PHE A 20 -2.33 -14.61 10.66
N ALA A 21 -2.88 -14.80 11.86
CA ALA A 21 -3.97 -15.75 12.11
C ALA A 21 -5.23 -15.40 11.30
N HIS A 22 -6.07 -16.39 10.95
CA HIS A 22 -7.25 -16.17 10.11
C HIS A 22 -8.26 -15.16 10.72
N ASP A 23 -8.27 -15.01 12.04
CA ASP A 23 -9.09 -14.08 12.83
C ASP A 23 -8.28 -12.87 13.34
N GLY A 24 -7.00 -12.76 12.94
CA GLY A 24 -6.05 -11.77 13.42
C GLY A 24 -6.25 -10.34 12.91
N VAL A 25 -7.20 -10.10 12.00
CA VAL A 25 -7.46 -8.76 11.42
C VAL A 25 -7.75 -7.73 12.52
N GLY A 26 -8.55 -8.09 13.53
CA GLY A 26 -8.87 -7.19 14.64
C GLY A 26 -7.64 -6.78 15.45
N ALA A 27 -6.76 -7.74 15.74
CA ALA A 27 -5.52 -7.50 16.46
C ALA A 27 -4.55 -6.62 15.65
N LEU A 28 -4.45 -6.84 14.32
CA LEU A 28 -3.64 -6.00 13.45
C LEU A 28 -4.12 -4.56 13.40
N VAL A 29 -5.43 -4.34 13.27
CA VAL A 29 -6.01 -2.98 13.26
C VAL A 29 -5.73 -2.27 14.58
N ALA A 30 -6.00 -2.92 15.72
CA ALA A 30 -5.75 -2.34 17.04
C ALA A 30 -4.26 -2.03 17.25
N GLY A 31 -3.37 -2.94 16.82
CA GLY A 31 -1.93 -2.71 16.86
C GLY A 31 -1.50 -1.53 15.99
N LEU A 32 -2.06 -1.39 14.79
CA LEU A 32 -1.76 -0.29 13.88
C LEU A 32 -2.20 1.06 14.47
N GLN A 33 -3.40 1.13 15.04
CA GLN A 33 -3.91 2.35 15.67
C GLN A 33 -3.12 2.77 16.91
N ARG A 34 -2.68 1.79 17.72
CA ARG A 34 -1.83 2.06 18.88
C ARG A 34 -0.48 2.68 18.45
N ASP A 35 0.10 2.15 17.39
CA ASP A 35 1.45 2.53 16.97
C ASP A 35 1.46 3.78 16.06
N TYR A 36 0.34 4.06 15.39
CA TYR A 36 0.07 5.26 14.58
C TYR A 36 -1.25 5.93 15.01
N PRO A 37 -1.27 6.67 16.14
CA PRO A 37 -2.50 7.21 16.73
C PRO A 37 -3.26 8.22 15.86
N PHE A 38 -2.61 8.77 14.83
CA PHE A 38 -3.24 9.65 13.87
C PHE A 38 -4.13 8.92 12.86
N LEU A 39 -4.07 7.59 12.79
CA LEU A 39 -4.94 6.80 11.93
C LEU A 39 -6.34 6.72 12.55
N GLY A 40 -7.33 7.24 11.81
CA GLY A 40 -8.73 6.93 12.08
C GLY A 40 -9.02 5.44 11.89
N ASP A 41 -10.08 4.96 12.55
CA ASP A 41 -10.52 3.57 12.51
C ASP A 41 -10.70 3.02 11.08
N PHE A 42 -11.38 3.79 10.24
CA PHE A 42 -11.58 3.46 8.83
C PHE A 42 -10.24 3.29 8.08
N TRP A 43 -9.28 4.18 8.32
CA TRP A 43 -7.99 4.16 7.64
C TRP A 43 -7.18 2.93 8.04
N ALA A 44 -7.08 2.65 9.34
CA ALA A 44 -6.37 1.48 9.84
C ALA A 44 -6.97 0.17 9.30
N ARG A 45 -8.30 0.03 9.32
CA ARG A 45 -8.98 -1.14 8.74
C ARG A 45 -8.73 -1.28 7.24
N ARG A 46 -8.73 -0.16 6.49
CA ARG A 46 -8.47 -0.17 5.05
C ARG A 46 -7.06 -0.68 4.76
N LEU A 47 -6.05 -0.15 5.44
CA LEU A 47 -4.66 -0.58 5.24
C LEU A 47 -4.47 -2.05 5.60
N VAL A 48 -5.00 -2.52 6.74
CA VAL A 48 -4.88 -3.94 7.14
C VAL A 48 -5.60 -4.85 6.15
N ARG A 49 -6.76 -4.47 5.61
CA ARG A 49 -7.46 -5.29 4.61
C ARG A 49 -6.75 -5.34 3.26
N ALA A 50 -6.04 -4.27 2.89
CA ALA A 50 -5.31 -4.21 1.63
C ALA A 50 -3.93 -4.87 1.70
N TYR A 51 -3.22 -4.67 2.82
CA TYR A 51 -1.79 -4.99 2.94
C TYR A 51 -1.45 -5.93 4.08
N GLY A 52 -2.40 -6.23 4.98
CA GLY A 52 -2.18 -7.09 6.14
C GLY A 52 -0.98 -6.65 6.97
N THR A 53 0.01 -7.52 7.13
CA THR A 53 1.24 -7.24 7.88
C THR A 53 2.13 -6.17 7.26
N ASP A 54 2.03 -5.94 5.95
CA ASP A 54 2.83 -4.94 5.23
C ASP A 54 2.38 -3.49 5.49
N ALA A 55 1.19 -3.28 6.08
CA ALA A 55 0.66 -1.95 6.38
C ALA A 55 1.64 -1.08 7.20
N ARG A 56 2.41 -1.68 8.11
CA ARG A 56 3.43 -0.96 8.91
C ARG A 56 4.62 -0.51 8.07
N ALA A 57 5.00 -1.30 7.08
CA ALA A 57 6.11 -0.95 6.21
C ALA A 57 5.76 0.25 5.31
N ILE A 58 4.48 0.39 4.93
CA ILE A 58 3.97 1.56 4.23
C ILE A 58 4.04 2.82 5.11
N LEU A 59 3.61 2.71 6.37
CA LEU A 59 3.57 3.85 7.29
C LEU A 59 4.96 4.23 7.82
N GLY A 60 5.90 3.28 7.85
CA GLY A 60 7.28 3.49 8.26
C GLY A 60 7.38 4.13 9.65
N THR A 61 8.14 5.21 9.76
CA THR A 61 8.37 5.94 11.02
C THR A 61 7.48 7.17 11.17
N ALA A 62 6.42 7.31 10.36
CA ALA A 62 5.53 8.47 10.39
C ALA A 62 4.92 8.67 11.78
N ARG A 63 4.92 9.92 12.26
CA ARG A 63 4.37 10.31 13.58
C ARG A 63 3.06 11.08 13.47
N ASP A 64 2.74 11.55 12.27
CA ASP A 64 1.51 12.25 11.93
C ASP A 64 1.14 11.96 10.47
N ALA A 65 -0.06 12.39 10.06
CA ALA A 65 -0.53 12.21 8.69
C ALA A 65 0.28 13.02 7.67
N ALA A 66 0.81 14.18 8.05
CA ALA A 66 1.62 15.03 7.17
C ALA A 66 2.94 14.36 6.77
N SER A 67 3.51 13.56 7.66
CA SER A 67 4.72 12.76 7.42
C SER A 67 4.53 11.69 6.34
N LEU A 68 3.29 11.35 5.97
CA LEU A 68 2.98 10.42 4.87
C LEU A 68 2.96 11.08 3.49
N GLY A 69 3.23 12.40 3.43
CA GLY A 69 3.29 13.18 2.20
C GLY A 69 1.93 13.65 1.71
N LYS A 70 1.78 13.81 0.40
CA LYS A 70 0.55 14.30 -0.21
C LYS A 70 -0.67 13.40 0.10
N ASP A 71 -1.79 14.01 0.45
CA ASP A 71 -3.10 13.36 0.52
C ASP A 71 -3.81 13.48 -0.84
N PHE A 72 -4.12 12.35 -1.46
CA PHE A 72 -4.86 12.27 -2.72
C PHE A 72 -6.38 12.15 -2.51
N GLY A 73 -6.83 12.06 -1.26
CA GLY A 73 -8.22 11.82 -0.89
C GLY A 73 -8.48 10.36 -0.50
N ALA A 74 -9.61 10.14 0.18
CA ALA A 74 -10.04 8.83 0.65
C ALA A 74 -8.96 8.04 1.44
N THR A 75 -8.11 8.76 2.18
CA THR A 75 -6.96 8.23 2.95
C THR A 75 -5.81 7.66 2.11
N LEU A 76 -5.79 7.90 0.79
CA LEU A 76 -4.67 7.53 -0.08
C LEU A 76 -3.55 8.55 0.07
N THR A 77 -2.41 8.11 0.58
CA THR A 77 -1.25 8.98 0.82
C THR A 77 -0.12 8.69 -0.16
N GLU A 78 0.77 9.66 -0.34
CA GLU A 78 2.00 9.50 -1.10
C GLU A 78 2.83 8.30 -0.67
N ALA A 79 3.01 8.06 0.63
CA ALA A 79 3.71 6.86 1.12
C ALA A 79 3.10 5.55 0.59
N GLU A 80 1.77 5.46 0.56
CA GLU A 80 1.07 4.30 -0.01
C GLU A 80 1.24 4.21 -1.54
N VAL A 81 1.17 5.33 -2.26
CA VAL A 81 1.38 5.32 -3.71
C VAL A 81 2.82 4.91 -4.06
N ILE A 82 3.82 5.36 -3.30
CA ILE A 82 5.22 4.93 -3.46
C ILE A 82 5.33 3.43 -3.25
N TRP A 83 4.71 2.88 -2.21
CA TRP A 83 4.67 1.43 -2.00
C TRP A 83 4.07 0.72 -3.21
N LEU A 84 2.92 1.18 -3.69
CA LEU A 84 2.24 0.58 -4.83
C LEU A 84 3.11 0.62 -6.11
N MET A 85 3.83 1.71 -6.35
CA MET A 85 4.72 1.85 -7.50
C MET A 85 5.94 0.92 -7.40
N THR A 86 6.56 0.86 -6.22
CA THR A 86 7.85 0.18 -6.02
C THR A 86 7.73 -1.30 -5.71
N ARG A 87 6.64 -1.73 -5.08
CA ARG A 87 6.44 -3.10 -4.58
C ARG A 87 5.33 -3.85 -5.29
N GLU A 88 4.33 -3.13 -5.81
CA GLU A 88 3.14 -3.73 -6.44
C GLU A 88 2.96 -3.37 -7.91
N TYR A 89 4.02 -2.80 -8.51
CA TYR A 89 4.13 -2.49 -9.94
C TYR A 89 2.99 -1.61 -10.47
N ALA A 90 2.44 -0.73 -9.64
CA ALA A 90 1.44 0.23 -10.10
C ALA A 90 2.11 1.26 -11.02
N TYR A 91 1.75 1.25 -12.30
CA TYR A 91 2.38 2.13 -13.27
C TYR A 91 1.64 3.45 -13.38
N ASN A 92 0.31 3.48 -13.24
CA ASN A 92 -0.51 4.68 -13.39
C ASN A 92 -1.64 4.74 -12.33
N ALA A 93 -2.42 5.82 -12.33
CA ALA A 93 -3.53 6.00 -11.40
C ALA A 93 -4.59 4.90 -11.56
N GLN A 94 -4.80 4.37 -12.77
CA GLN A 94 -5.76 3.29 -13.00
C GLN A 94 -5.40 2.02 -12.22
N ASP A 95 -4.11 1.66 -12.16
CA ASP A 95 -3.63 0.51 -11.38
C ASP A 95 -3.90 0.70 -9.89
N VAL A 96 -3.56 1.87 -9.36
CA VAL A 96 -3.80 2.23 -7.94
C VAL A 96 -5.30 2.19 -7.63
N LEU A 97 -6.11 2.91 -8.40
CA LEU A 97 -7.51 3.18 -8.08
C LEU A 97 -8.43 1.99 -8.31
N TRP A 98 -8.14 1.13 -9.28
CA TRP A 98 -9.08 0.07 -9.68
C TRP A 98 -8.56 -1.34 -9.52
N ARG A 99 -7.25 -1.56 -9.40
CA ARG A 99 -6.69 -2.90 -9.19
C ARG A 99 -6.20 -3.10 -7.76
N ARG A 100 -5.45 -2.15 -7.22
CA ARG A 100 -4.77 -2.30 -5.92
C ARG A 100 -5.60 -1.86 -4.72
N SER A 101 -6.35 -0.77 -4.84
CA SER A 101 -7.05 -0.17 -3.68
C SER A 101 -8.57 -0.10 -3.78
N LYS A 102 -9.13 -0.09 -5.01
CA LYS A 102 -10.54 0.24 -5.29
C LYS A 102 -10.97 1.64 -4.83
N LEU A 103 -10.03 2.56 -4.58
CA LEU A 103 -10.32 3.93 -4.17
C LEU A 103 -10.87 4.81 -5.31
N GLY A 104 -10.87 4.33 -6.56
CA GLY A 104 -11.60 4.98 -7.66
C GLY A 104 -13.11 5.07 -7.42
N LEU A 105 -13.66 4.31 -6.46
CA LEU A 105 -15.06 4.44 -6.01
C LEU A 105 -15.30 5.64 -5.07
N ARG A 106 -14.24 6.34 -4.65
CA ARG A 106 -14.30 7.42 -3.65
C ARG A 106 -13.65 8.71 -4.10
N LEU A 107 -12.59 8.62 -4.90
CA LEU A 107 -11.93 9.81 -5.43
C LEU A 107 -12.78 10.41 -6.55
N ASP A 108 -12.82 11.74 -6.60
CA ASP A 108 -13.36 12.47 -7.74
C ASP A 108 -12.39 12.50 -8.94
N THR A 109 -12.84 13.04 -10.06
CA THR A 109 -12.06 13.13 -11.30
C THR A 109 -10.84 14.03 -11.17
N ALA A 110 -10.89 15.10 -10.36
CA ALA A 110 -9.78 16.00 -10.15
C ALA A 110 -8.69 15.35 -9.28
N GLN A 111 -9.10 14.63 -8.24
CA GLN A 111 -8.21 13.84 -7.39
C GLN A 111 -7.54 12.71 -8.18
N ALA A 112 -8.27 12.00 -9.04
CA ALA A 112 -7.71 10.98 -9.91
C ALA A 112 -6.69 11.56 -10.91
N ALA A 113 -6.97 12.72 -11.50
CA ALA A 113 -6.03 13.41 -12.39
C ALA A 113 -4.76 13.87 -11.65
N ALA A 114 -4.92 14.42 -10.44
CA ALA A 114 -3.81 14.84 -9.60
C ALA A 114 -2.90 13.67 -9.18
N LEU A 115 -3.47 12.47 -9.01
CA LEU A 115 -2.71 11.24 -8.77
C LEU A 115 -1.92 10.84 -10.02
N GLU A 116 -2.55 10.83 -11.20
CA GLU A 116 -1.90 10.46 -12.47
C GLU A 116 -0.71 11.37 -12.78
N GLU A 117 -0.90 12.69 -12.68
CA GLU A 117 0.16 13.67 -12.91
C GLU A 117 1.32 13.52 -11.92
N TRP A 118 0.99 13.29 -10.64
CA TRP A 118 2.01 13.08 -9.62
C TRP A 118 2.82 11.81 -9.89
N MET A 119 2.15 10.69 -10.20
CA MET A 119 2.85 9.42 -10.52
C MET A 119 3.73 9.55 -11.77
N ALA A 120 3.25 10.24 -12.81
CA ALA A 120 4.05 10.52 -14.01
C ALA A 120 5.32 11.30 -13.69
N THR A 121 5.19 12.33 -12.86
CA THR A 121 6.32 13.11 -12.38
C THR A 121 7.32 12.23 -11.63
N GLN A 122 6.86 11.40 -10.69
CA GLN A 122 7.73 10.52 -9.91
C GLN A 122 8.50 9.52 -10.77
N ARG A 123 7.87 8.96 -11.81
CA ARG A 123 8.56 8.05 -12.75
C ARG A 123 9.71 8.75 -13.48
N VAL A 124 9.51 10.00 -13.92
CA VAL A 124 10.56 10.79 -14.57
C VAL A 124 11.70 11.08 -13.60
N GLN A 125 11.41 11.40 -12.33
CA GLN A 125 12.46 11.64 -11.34
C GLN A 125 13.23 10.35 -11.00
N ALA A 126 12.54 9.23 -10.87
CA ALA A 126 13.17 7.93 -10.60
C ALA A 126 14.10 7.49 -11.75
N ALA A 127 13.69 7.73 -13.01
CA ALA A 127 14.54 7.45 -14.18
C ALA A 127 15.81 8.33 -14.17
N ARG A 128 15.67 9.64 -13.90
CA ARG A 128 16.81 10.57 -13.83
C ARG A 128 17.79 10.25 -12.69
N ALA A 129 17.30 9.68 -11.59
CA ALA A 129 18.15 9.31 -10.45
C ALA A 129 18.90 7.99 -10.67
N ALA A 130 18.53 7.21 -11.69
CA ALA A 130 19.18 5.94 -12.05
C ALA A 130 20.29 6.12 -13.10
N ASP A 131 20.37 7.31 -13.71
CA ASP A 131 21.43 7.74 -14.63
C ASP A 131 22.64 8.31 -13.87
#